data_AF-A0A7V9UGX5-F1
#
_entry.id   AF-A0A7V9UGX5-F1
#
_cell.length_a   1.000
_cell.length_b   1.000
_cell.length_c   1.000
_cell.angle_alpha   90.00
_cell.angle_beta   90.00
_cell.angle_gamma   90.00
#
_symmetry.space_group_name_H-M   'P 1'
#
loop_
_entity.id
_entity.type
_entity.pdbx_description
1 polymer ?
#
loop_
_entity_poly.entity_id
_entity_poly.type
_entity_poly.pdbx_seq_one_letter_code
_entity_poly.pdbx_strand_id
1 'polypeptide(L)'
;MSNFYHNYIWKNGIPYGLGAGSEEAPADAYKIAMDPYRKRIAIEKWDLGKFVRVIYDSALLDFRHLQPSEQTAWQKVIVQEDSETVISEIRNQDDRTLLIETYSFEKGFCRHCHTHSAHRVPVAEQKLYYKALGDAFNGVILFDSAGRGVMFKRYSCDDLSGEFTDLIDEHWDMQKNALPGTIEGIANKD
;
A
#
# COMPACT_ATOMS: atom_id res chain seq x y z
N MET A 1 -15.17 -6.10 -23.23
CA MET A 1 -14.88 -4.66 -23.24
C MET A 1 -14.35 -4.30 -21.86
N SER A 2 -13.30 -3.47 -21.79
CA SER A 2 -12.69 -3.09 -20.52
C SER A 2 -13.41 -1.85 -20.01
N ASN A 3 -14.06 -1.94 -18.85
CA ASN A 3 -14.77 -0.79 -18.29
C ASN A 3 -13.79 0.17 -17.58
N PHE A 4 -14.07 1.46 -17.70
CA PHE A 4 -13.43 2.51 -16.91
C PHE A 4 -14.30 2.85 -15.70
N TYR A 5 -13.67 3.09 -14.55
CA TYR A 5 -14.31 3.36 -13.27
C TYR A 5 -13.91 4.74 -12.77
N HIS A 6 -14.81 5.43 -12.06
CA HIS A 6 -14.48 6.71 -11.42
C HIS A 6 -13.56 6.54 -10.22
N ASN A 7 -13.62 5.36 -9.59
CA ASN A 7 -12.97 5.12 -8.33
C ASN A 7 -12.69 3.62 -8.17
N TYR A 8 -11.90 3.22 -7.18
CA TYR A 8 -11.70 1.82 -6.83
C TYR A 8 -11.32 1.66 -5.36
N ILE A 9 -11.47 0.43 -4.86
CA ILE A 9 -11.15 0.02 -3.49
C ILE A 9 -10.44 -1.33 -3.50
N TRP A 10 -9.73 -1.62 -2.42
CA TRP A 10 -9.05 -2.90 -2.23
C TRP A 10 -9.86 -3.83 -1.33
N LYS A 11 -9.92 -5.11 -1.71
CA LYS A 11 -10.50 -6.18 -0.90
C LYS A 11 -9.65 -7.43 -1.05
N ASN A 12 -9.05 -7.87 0.07
CA ASN A 12 -8.16 -9.03 0.13
C ASN A 12 -7.02 -8.95 -0.89
N GLY A 13 -6.41 -7.76 -1.04
CA GLY A 13 -5.34 -7.52 -2.01
C GLY A 13 -5.79 -7.56 -3.48
N ILE A 14 -7.09 -7.48 -3.76
CA ILE A 14 -7.66 -7.41 -5.12
C ILE A 14 -8.41 -6.08 -5.27
N PRO A 15 -8.18 -5.31 -6.34
CA PRO A 15 -8.87 -4.05 -6.57
C PRO A 15 -10.24 -4.27 -7.22
N TYR A 16 -11.21 -3.46 -6.82
CA TYR A 16 -12.58 -3.46 -7.34
C TYR A 16 -12.96 -2.05 -7.77
N GLY A 17 -13.39 -1.92 -9.02
CA GLY A 17 -13.84 -0.65 -9.59
C GLY A 17 -15.19 -0.22 -9.01
N LEU A 18 -15.35 1.09 -8.82
CA LEU A 18 -16.54 1.74 -8.29
C LEU A 18 -17.06 2.79 -9.29
N GLY A 19 -18.38 2.92 -9.36
CA GLY A 19 -19.08 3.75 -10.34
C GLY A 19 -19.54 2.94 -11.55
N ALA A 20 -20.52 3.48 -12.30
CA ALA A 20 -20.99 2.86 -13.53
C ALA A 20 -19.83 2.81 -14.53
N GLY A 21 -19.49 1.61 -14.99
CA GLY A 21 -18.42 1.41 -15.95
C GLY A 21 -18.75 2.10 -17.27
N SER A 22 -17.88 2.99 -17.76
CA SER A 22 -18.00 3.55 -19.12
C SER A 22 -17.07 2.82 -20.08
N GLU A 23 -17.45 2.75 -21.36
CA GLU A 23 -16.59 2.19 -22.41
C GLU A 23 -15.49 3.16 -22.85
N GLU A 24 -15.73 4.46 -22.74
CA GLU A 24 -14.74 5.50 -22.94
C GLU A 24 -14.22 6.02 -21.60
N ALA A 25 -12.94 6.37 -21.52
CA ALA A 25 -12.34 6.85 -20.28
C ALA A 25 -12.75 8.32 -20.01
N PRO A 26 -13.54 8.61 -18.97
CA PRO A 26 -13.85 9.99 -18.59
C PRO A 26 -12.60 10.68 -18.01
N ALA A 27 -12.77 11.93 -17.56
CA ALA A 27 -11.76 12.59 -16.77
C ALA A 27 -11.54 11.84 -15.44
N ASP A 28 -10.28 11.76 -15.01
CA ASP A 28 -9.84 11.07 -13.77
C ASP A 28 -10.41 9.65 -13.60
N ALA A 29 -10.21 8.81 -14.61
CA ALA A 29 -10.73 7.45 -14.66
C ALA A 29 -9.67 6.40 -14.27
N TYR A 30 -10.14 5.25 -13.80
CA TYR A 30 -9.33 4.09 -13.48
C TYR A 30 -9.76 2.90 -14.33
N LYS A 31 -8.78 2.17 -14.87
CA LYS A 31 -9.02 0.90 -15.55
C LYS A 31 -8.34 -0.21 -14.78
N ILE A 32 -9.11 -1.24 -14.44
CA ILE A 32 -8.60 -2.42 -13.74
C ILE A 32 -8.50 -3.55 -14.77
N ALA A 33 -7.27 -3.90 -15.14
CA ALA A 33 -7.00 -5.01 -16.04
C ALA A 33 -6.69 -6.25 -15.22
N MET A 34 -7.45 -7.32 -15.43
CA MET A 34 -7.23 -8.61 -14.76
C MET A 34 -7.37 -9.74 -15.76
N ASP A 35 -6.49 -10.74 -15.66
CA ASP A 35 -6.70 -11.99 -16.36
C ASP A 35 -7.86 -12.78 -15.71
N PRO A 36 -8.47 -13.76 -16.43
CA PRO A 36 -9.62 -14.52 -15.90
C PRO A 36 -9.36 -15.23 -14.56
N TYR A 37 -8.10 -15.60 -14.31
CA TYR A 37 -7.66 -16.29 -13.11
C TYR A 37 -7.10 -15.36 -12.03
N ARG A 38 -7.10 -14.05 -12.27
CA ARG A 38 -6.54 -13.01 -11.40
C ARG A 38 -5.07 -13.24 -11.05
N LYS A 39 -4.30 -13.98 -11.84
CA LYS A 39 -2.84 -14.10 -11.66
C LYS A 39 -2.12 -12.80 -11.98
N ARG A 40 -2.69 -12.00 -12.89
CA ARG A 40 -2.18 -10.68 -13.25
C ARG A 40 -3.26 -9.64 -13.05
N ILE A 41 -2.93 -8.62 -12.27
CA ILE A 41 -3.79 -7.50 -11.94
C ILE A 41 -2.98 -6.23 -12.14
N ALA A 42 -3.53 -5.30 -12.92
CA ALA A 42 -2.99 -3.96 -13.07
C ALA A 42 -4.09 -2.91 -12.90
N ILE A 43 -3.72 -1.77 -12.35
CA ILE A 43 -4.58 -0.58 -12.25
C ILE A 43 -3.90 0.52 -13.03
N GLU A 44 -4.61 1.08 -13.99
CA GLU A 44 -4.16 2.19 -14.83
C GLU A 44 -4.99 3.43 -14.49
N LYS A 45 -4.34 4.59 -14.44
CA LYS A 45 -5.00 5.90 -14.40
C LYS A 45 -5.09 6.46 -15.82
N TRP A 46 -6.26 6.96 -16.16
CA TRP A 46 -6.60 7.55 -17.45
C TRP A 46 -7.25 8.92 -17.25
N ASP A 47 -7.10 9.80 -18.23
CA ASP A 47 -7.73 11.10 -18.25
C ASP A 47 -8.17 11.43 -19.68
N LEU A 48 -9.48 11.65 -19.88
CA LEU A 48 -10.07 12.02 -21.18
C LEU A 48 -9.58 11.12 -22.34
N GLY A 49 -9.70 9.81 -22.18
CA GLY A 49 -9.28 8.83 -23.17
C GLY A 49 -7.77 8.58 -23.26
N LYS A 50 -6.94 9.27 -22.47
CA LYS A 50 -5.47 9.12 -22.50
C LYS A 50 -4.95 8.38 -21.29
N PHE A 51 -4.01 7.47 -21.52
CA PHE A 51 -3.27 6.82 -20.44
C PHE A 51 -2.37 7.84 -19.74
N VAL A 52 -2.41 7.85 -18.40
CA VAL A 52 -1.59 8.73 -17.56
C VAL A 52 -0.44 7.95 -16.93
N ARG A 53 -0.76 6.90 -16.16
CA ARG A 53 0.23 6.07 -15.46
C ARG A 53 -0.35 4.74 -14.99
N VAL A 54 0.53 3.77 -14.72
CA VAL A 54 0.19 2.58 -13.94
C VAL A 54 0.22 2.95 -12.45
N ILE A 55 -0.85 2.61 -11.73
CA ILE A 55 -0.95 2.77 -10.28
C ILE A 55 -0.48 1.51 -9.55
N TYR A 56 -0.82 0.34 -10.10
CA TYR A 56 -0.46 -0.93 -9.51
C TYR A 56 -0.24 -1.95 -10.61
N ASP A 57 0.76 -2.81 -10.43
CA ASP A 57 0.99 -3.99 -11.24
C ASP A 57 1.50 -5.12 -10.36
N SER A 58 0.71 -6.19 -10.26
CA SER A 58 1.06 -7.43 -9.56
C SER A 58 2.36 -8.08 -10.04
N ALA A 59 2.87 -7.73 -11.23
CA ALA A 59 4.17 -8.16 -11.70
C ALA A 59 5.35 -7.50 -10.97
N LEU A 60 5.13 -6.31 -10.39
CA LEU A 60 6.14 -5.60 -9.60
C LEU A 60 6.06 -6.02 -8.13
N LEU A 61 4.85 -6.02 -7.57
CA LEU A 61 4.58 -6.53 -6.23
C LEU A 61 3.14 -6.96 -6.16
N ASP A 62 2.90 -8.23 -5.88
CA ASP A 62 1.56 -8.71 -5.64
C ASP A 62 1.21 -8.54 -4.16
N PHE A 63 0.26 -7.65 -3.87
CA PHE A 63 -0.16 -7.42 -2.48
C PHE A 63 -0.74 -8.66 -1.81
N ARG A 64 -1.20 -9.65 -2.58
CA ARG A 64 -1.68 -10.93 -2.03
C ARG A 64 -0.54 -11.79 -1.51
N HIS A 65 0.67 -11.61 -2.04
CA HIS A 65 1.88 -12.30 -1.60
C HIS A 65 2.56 -11.60 -0.42
N LEU A 66 1.96 -10.53 0.12
CA LEU A 66 2.41 -9.93 1.37
C LEU A 66 1.99 -10.73 2.62
N GLN A 67 1.41 -11.92 2.41
CA GLN A 67 1.12 -12.86 3.49
C GLN A 67 2.39 -13.67 3.85
N PRO A 68 2.62 -13.98 5.14
CA PRO A 68 3.89 -14.53 5.63
C PRO A 68 4.41 -15.79 4.93
N SER A 69 3.52 -16.63 4.37
CA SER A 69 3.90 -17.88 3.70
C SER A 69 4.70 -17.67 2.39
N GLU A 70 4.58 -16.50 1.77
CA GLU A 70 5.21 -16.19 0.47
C GLU A 70 6.54 -15.44 0.62
N GLN A 71 6.88 -15.00 1.84
CA GLN A 71 8.05 -14.14 2.12
C GLN A 71 9.24 -14.90 2.74
N THR A 72 9.14 -16.22 2.93
CA THR A 72 10.10 -17.00 3.73
C THR A 72 11.53 -17.00 3.16
N ALA A 73 11.71 -16.68 1.89
CA ALA A 73 13.01 -16.61 1.22
C ALA A 73 13.54 -15.18 1.01
N TRP A 74 12.83 -14.15 1.48
CA TRP A 74 13.24 -12.77 1.28
C TRP A 74 14.31 -12.36 2.30
N GLN A 75 15.34 -11.68 1.81
CA GLN A 75 16.40 -11.12 2.63
C GLN A 75 16.37 -9.60 2.53
N LYS A 76 16.41 -8.92 3.68
CA LYS A 76 16.53 -7.46 3.75
C LYS A 76 18.00 -7.09 3.95
N VAL A 77 18.55 -6.31 3.03
CA VAL A 77 19.94 -5.83 3.06
C VAL A 77 19.92 -4.31 3.17
N ILE A 78 20.49 -3.75 4.24
CA ILE A 78 20.64 -2.29 4.38
C ILE A 78 21.77 -1.84 3.44
N VAL A 79 21.47 -0.89 2.56
CA VAL A 79 22.43 -0.34 1.58
C VAL A 79 22.87 1.07 1.93
N GLN A 80 22.05 1.81 2.68
CA GLN A 80 22.37 3.13 3.19
C GLN A 80 21.61 3.36 4.49
N GLU A 81 22.25 4.00 5.45
CA GLU A 81 21.65 4.38 6.72
C GLU A 81 22.26 5.71 7.18
N ASP A 82 21.38 6.65 7.52
CA ASP A 82 21.71 7.89 8.18
C ASP A 82 20.74 8.13 9.35
N SER A 83 20.84 9.29 10.01
CA SER A 83 20.06 9.58 11.22
C SER A 83 18.55 9.70 10.99
N GLU A 84 18.11 9.91 9.75
CA GLU A 84 16.69 10.16 9.42
C GLU A 84 16.13 9.16 8.41
N THR A 85 17.01 8.46 7.68
CA THR A 85 16.64 7.60 6.56
C THR A 85 17.41 6.29 6.57
N VAL A 86 16.70 5.18 6.30
CA VAL A 86 17.30 3.87 6.01
C VAL A 86 16.84 3.42 4.63
N ILE A 87 17.76 3.02 3.76
CA ILE A 87 17.47 2.41 2.47
C ILE A 87 17.86 0.94 2.54
N SER A 88 16.92 0.06 2.18
CA SER A 88 17.12 -1.38 2.15
C SER A 88 16.72 -1.96 0.80
N GLU A 89 17.42 -3.01 0.39
CA GLU A 89 17.02 -3.87 -0.71
C GLU A 89 16.38 -5.14 -0.15
N ILE A 90 15.24 -5.52 -0.73
CA ILE A 90 14.62 -6.83 -0.51
C ILE A 90 15.05 -7.74 -1.64
N ARG A 91 15.79 -8.78 -1.31
CA ARG A 91 16.39 -9.73 -2.27
C ARG A 91 15.76 -11.10 -2.15
N ASN A 92 15.74 -11.84 -3.26
CA ASN A 92 15.35 -13.24 -3.27
C ASN A 92 16.56 -14.17 -2.98
N GLN A 93 16.33 -15.48 -3.03
CA GLN A 93 17.36 -16.51 -2.81
C GLN A 93 18.51 -16.50 -3.84
N ASP A 94 18.32 -15.86 -5.00
CA ASP A 94 19.32 -15.73 -6.07
C ASP A 94 20.09 -14.40 -5.99
N ASP A 95 19.99 -13.69 -4.84
CA ASP A 95 20.57 -12.36 -4.60
C ASP A 95 20.06 -11.26 -5.56
N ARG A 96 18.89 -11.47 -6.17
CA ARG A 96 18.26 -10.46 -7.04
C ARG A 96 17.41 -9.52 -6.21
N THR A 97 17.66 -8.22 -6.36
CA THR A 97 16.80 -7.17 -5.80
C THR A 97 15.40 -7.26 -6.41
N LEU A 98 14.40 -7.48 -5.55
CA LEU A 98 12.98 -7.45 -5.87
C LEU A 98 12.42 -6.04 -5.64
N LEU A 99 12.69 -5.49 -4.46
CA LEU A 99 12.18 -4.21 -4.01
C LEU A 99 13.29 -3.37 -3.37
N ILE A 100 13.08 -2.06 -3.40
CA ILE A 100 13.88 -1.08 -2.68
C ILE A 100 12.94 -0.38 -1.71
N GLU A 101 13.25 -0.42 -0.43
CA GLU A 101 12.48 0.22 0.63
C GLU A 101 13.26 1.39 1.20
N THR A 102 12.62 2.54 1.28
CA THR A 102 13.17 3.75 1.91
C THR A 102 12.33 4.11 3.12
N TYR A 103 12.94 3.99 4.29
CA TYR A 103 12.34 4.24 5.58
C TYR A 103 12.70 5.65 6.03
N SER A 104 11.73 6.40 6.53
CA SER A 104 11.95 7.70 7.17
C SER A 104 11.53 7.68 8.62
N PHE A 105 12.30 8.37 9.46
CA PHE A 105 12.16 8.34 10.91
C PHE A 105 11.83 9.73 11.47
N GLU A 106 10.95 9.77 12.47
CA GLU A 106 10.67 10.96 13.26
C GLU A 106 10.87 10.61 14.73
N LYS A 107 11.77 11.34 15.42
CA LYS A 107 12.08 11.12 16.85
C LYS A 107 12.44 9.67 17.18
N GLY A 108 13.15 9.00 16.27
CA GLY A 108 13.55 7.60 16.41
C GLY A 108 12.50 6.56 16.01
N PHE A 109 11.26 6.96 15.68
CA PHE A 109 10.22 6.05 15.20
C PHE A 109 10.13 6.08 13.68
N CYS A 110 10.14 4.92 13.04
CA CYS A 110 9.88 4.82 11.60
C CYS A 110 8.45 5.29 11.31
N ARG A 111 8.27 6.30 10.46
CA ARG A 111 6.96 6.88 10.10
C ARG A 111 6.47 6.44 8.73
N HIS A 112 7.39 6.35 7.77
CA HIS A 112 7.07 5.95 6.41
C HIS A 112 8.04 4.89 5.92
N CYS A 113 7.53 3.98 5.11
CA CYS A 113 8.33 3.12 4.25
C CYS A 113 7.80 3.25 2.82
N HIS A 114 8.63 3.78 1.92
CA HIS A 114 8.32 3.85 0.49
C HIS A 114 8.92 2.65 -0.21
N THR A 115 8.07 1.83 -0.83
CA THR A 115 8.48 0.63 -1.56
C THR A 115 8.50 0.94 -3.06
N HIS A 116 9.65 0.69 -3.69
CA HIS A 116 9.85 0.78 -5.12
C HIS A 116 10.23 -0.59 -5.68
N SER A 117 9.94 -0.81 -6.96
CA SER A 117 10.53 -1.95 -7.68
C SER A 117 12.03 -1.77 -7.85
N ALA A 118 12.74 -2.84 -8.24
CA ALA A 118 14.14 -2.77 -8.63
C ALA A 118 14.45 -1.73 -9.73
N HIS A 119 13.45 -1.35 -10.53
CA HIS A 119 13.54 -0.32 -11.57
C HIS A 119 13.14 1.08 -11.08
N ARG A 120 13.05 1.30 -9.76
CA ARG A 120 12.66 2.58 -9.13
C ARG A 120 11.25 3.05 -9.48
N VAL A 121 10.36 2.13 -9.87
CA VAL A 121 8.94 2.45 -10.04
C VAL A 121 8.28 2.43 -8.66
N PRO A 122 7.55 3.49 -8.24
CA PRO A 122 6.80 3.47 -6.99
C PRO A 122 5.74 2.38 -6.99
N VAL A 123 5.68 1.60 -5.92
CA VAL A 123 4.77 0.46 -5.80
C VAL A 123 3.78 0.69 -4.67
N ALA A 124 4.29 1.03 -3.48
CA ALA A 124 3.48 1.18 -2.29
C ALA A 124 4.12 2.14 -1.28
N GLU A 125 3.31 2.60 -0.34
CA GLU A 125 3.74 3.33 0.84
C GLU A 125 3.14 2.67 2.08
N GLN A 126 3.95 2.43 3.10
CA GLN A 126 3.46 2.10 4.43
C GLN A 126 3.59 3.32 5.32
N LYS A 127 2.51 3.68 6.01
CA LYS A 127 2.52 4.70 7.06
C LYS A 127 2.35 4.02 8.41
N LEU A 128 3.24 4.34 9.33
CA LEU A 128 3.25 3.80 10.68
C LEU A 128 2.76 4.88 11.65
N TYR A 129 1.96 4.45 12.61
CA TYR A 129 1.29 5.29 13.59
C TYR A 129 1.64 4.81 15.00
N TYR A 130 1.93 5.75 15.89
CA TYR A 130 2.32 5.50 17.28
C TYR A 130 1.59 6.49 18.19
N LYS A 131 0.85 5.96 19.17
CA LYS A 131 0.23 6.73 20.25
C LYS A 131 1.25 7.54 21.05
N ALA A 132 2.48 7.02 21.21
CA ALA A 132 3.58 7.73 21.85
C ALA A 132 3.93 9.06 21.16
N LEU A 133 3.64 9.18 19.86
CA LEU A 133 3.81 10.39 19.06
C LEU A 133 2.53 11.21 18.91
N GLY A 134 1.44 10.81 19.58
CA GLY A 134 0.15 11.51 19.54
C GLY A 134 -0.85 10.98 18.51
N ASP A 135 -0.55 9.88 17.80
CA ASP A 135 -1.52 9.28 16.89
C ASP A 135 -2.68 8.60 17.63
N ALA A 136 -3.81 8.43 16.95
CA ALA A 136 -4.99 7.78 17.53
C ALA A 136 -4.80 6.28 17.84
N PHE A 137 -3.83 5.62 17.18
CA PHE A 137 -3.60 4.18 17.30
C PHE A 137 -2.13 3.82 17.05
N ASN A 138 -1.76 2.60 17.45
CA ASN A 138 -0.49 1.97 17.13
C ASN A 138 -0.73 1.02 15.96
N GLY A 139 -0.10 1.25 14.81
CA GLY A 139 -0.44 0.46 13.64
C GLY A 139 0.29 0.85 12.36
N VAL A 140 -0.04 0.11 11.31
CA VAL A 140 0.50 0.30 9.96
C VAL A 140 -0.65 0.33 8.97
N ILE A 141 -0.60 1.25 8.02
CA ILE A 141 -1.48 1.25 6.85
C ILE A 141 -0.62 1.13 5.60
N LEU A 142 -0.89 0.12 4.78
CA LEU A 142 -0.33 -0.03 3.45
C LEU A 142 -1.21 0.70 2.44
N PHE A 143 -0.60 1.53 1.60
CA PHE A 143 -1.23 2.25 0.52
C PHE A 143 -0.62 1.85 -0.83
N ASP A 144 -1.44 1.86 -1.89
CA ASP A 144 -0.93 1.80 -3.26
C ASP A 144 -0.30 3.13 -3.69
N SER A 145 0.27 3.20 -4.90
CA SER A 145 0.91 4.42 -5.41
C SER A 145 -0.05 5.58 -5.71
N ALA A 146 -1.37 5.38 -5.64
CA ALA A 146 -2.36 6.44 -5.67
C ALA A 146 -2.79 6.91 -4.27
N GLY A 147 -2.22 6.34 -3.20
CA GLY A 147 -2.56 6.70 -1.83
C GLY A 147 -3.84 6.04 -1.33
N ARG A 148 -4.28 4.94 -1.94
CA ARG A 148 -5.45 4.20 -1.45
C ARG A 148 -5.04 3.06 -0.53
N GLY A 149 -5.73 2.97 0.61
CA GLY A 149 -5.51 1.91 1.58
C GLY A 149 -5.72 0.53 0.95
N VAL A 150 -4.78 -0.37 1.20
CA VAL A 150 -4.76 -1.77 0.77
C VAL A 150 -4.96 -2.70 1.96
N MET A 151 -4.29 -2.37 3.07
CA MET A 151 -4.28 -3.18 4.28
C MET A 151 -4.02 -2.30 5.50
N PHE A 152 -4.64 -2.66 6.61
CA PHE A 152 -4.49 -2.04 7.92
C PHE A 152 -4.08 -3.09 8.93
N LYS A 153 -3.11 -2.77 9.80
CA LYS A 153 -2.73 -3.56 10.96
C LYS A 153 -2.69 -2.69 12.20
N ARG A 154 -3.16 -3.24 13.32
CA ARG A 154 -3.09 -2.61 14.63
C ARG A 154 -2.29 -3.49 15.57
N TYR A 155 -1.40 -2.87 16.34
CA TYR A 155 -0.49 -3.57 17.24
C TYR A 155 -0.65 -3.09 18.68
N SER A 156 -0.28 -3.97 19.61
CA SER A 156 0.17 -3.58 20.94
C SER A 156 1.55 -2.95 20.82
N CYS A 157 1.91 -2.09 21.78
CA CYS A 157 3.27 -1.59 21.92
C CYS A 157 3.82 -1.99 23.28
N ASP A 158 5.12 -2.20 23.36
CA ASP A 158 5.83 -2.27 24.63
C ASP A 158 5.84 -0.88 25.29
N ASP A 159 5.52 -0.81 26.59
CA ASP A 159 5.35 0.46 27.31
C ASP A 159 6.68 1.21 27.52
N LEU A 160 7.82 0.51 27.47
CA LEU A 160 9.15 1.09 27.71
C LEU A 160 9.80 1.58 26.42
N SER A 161 9.78 0.76 25.37
CA SER A 161 10.42 1.03 24.08
C SER A 161 9.49 1.69 23.07
N GLY A 162 8.17 1.52 23.21
CA GLY A 162 7.18 1.97 22.22
C GLY A 162 7.13 1.12 20.96
N GLU A 163 7.92 0.04 20.88
CA GLU A 163 7.99 -0.85 19.71
C GLU A 163 6.73 -1.70 19.57
N PHE A 164 6.35 -2.03 18.33
CA PHE A 164 5.23 -2.95 18.08
C PHE A 164 5.55 -4.35 18.59
N THR A 165 4.61 -4.95 19.30
CA THR A 165 4.73 -6.30 19.85
C THR A 165 3.73 -7.25 19.20
N ASP A 166 2.52 -7.30 19.73
CA ASP A 166 1.48 -8.24 19.29
C ASP A 166 0.56 -7.63 18.24
N LEU A 167 0.25 -8.37 17.18
CA LEU A 167 -0.78 -8.00 16.22
C LEU A 167 -2.16 -8.18 16.86
N ILE A 168 -2.87 -7.08 17.08
CA ILE A 168 -4.23 -7.05 17.64
C ILE A 168 -5.26 -7.30 16.54
N ASP A 169 -5.06 -6.67 15.37
CA ASP A 169 -6.06 -6.64 14.30
C ASP A 169 -5.41 -6.48 12.93
N GLU A 170 -6.01 -7.10 11.91
CA GLU A 170 -5.55 -7.02 10.53
C GLU A 170 -6.76 -7.01 9.58
N HIS A 171 -6.79 -6.03 8.69
CA HIS A 171 -7.87 -5.86 7.71
C HIS A 171 -7.30 -5.70 6.31
N TRP A 172 -7.86 -6.46 5.37
CA TRP A 172 -7.56 -6.37 3.94
C TRP A 172 -8.78 -5.93 3.11
N ASP A 173 -9.94 -5.77 3.74
CA ASP A 173 -11.15 -5.26 3.10
C ASP A 173 -11.34 -3.79 3.46
N MET A 174 -10.97 -2.92 2.52
CA MET A 174 -10.94 -1.47 2.70
C MET A 174 -12.28 -0.81 2.34
N GLN A 175 -13.33 -1.61 2.16
CA GLN A 175 -14.67 -1.17 1.79
C GLN A 175 -15.47 -0.62 2.98
N LYS A 176 -15.15 -1.03 4.20
CA LYS A 176 -15.95 -0.75 5.42
C LYS A 176 -15.27 0.18 6.44
N ASN A 177 -13.99 0.46 6.26
CA ASN A 177 -13.21 1.17 7.26
C ASN A 177 -12.91 2.57 6.74
N ALA A 178 -13.58 3.57 7.32
CA ALA A 178 -12.95 4.89 7.42
C ALA A 178 -11.64 4.63 8.16
N LEU A 179 -10.50 4.72 7.47
CA LEU A 179 -9.21 4.55 8.11
C LEU A 179 -9.18 5.56 9.27
N PRO A 180 -8.85 5.12 10.50
CA PRO A 180 -8.71 6.08 11.60
C PRO A 180 -7.65 7.09 11.18
N GLY A 181 -8.05 8.35 10.97
CA GLY A 181 -7.16 9.43 10.53
C GLY A 181 -7.22 9.82 9.04
N THR A 182 -8.02 9.18 8.17
CA THR A 182 -8.44 9.83 6.93
C THR A 182 -9.53 10.84 7.26
N ILE A 183 -9.12 12.06 7.61
CA ILE A 183 -10.00 13.22 7.65
C ILE A 183 -10.41 13.51 6.20
N GLU A 184 -11.62 13.10 5.85
CA GLU A 184 -12.58 13.81 5.02
C GLU A 184 -13.89 13.01 5.08
N GLY A 185 -14.83 13.41 5.95
CA GLY A 185 -16.14 12.76 6.01
C GLY A 185 -16.83 12.65 7.37
N ILE A 186 -16.66 13.60 8.28
CA ILE A 186 -17.73 13.94 9.24
C ILE A 186 -18.09 15.40 9.00
N ALA A 187 -18.81 15.63 7.90
CA ALA A 187 -19.64 16.81 7.74
C ALA A 187 -21.02 16.31 7.33
N ASN A 188 -22.02 16.75 8.09
CA ASN A 188 -23.46 16.61 7.89
C ASN A 188 -24.10 15.29 8.32
N LYS A 189 -24.40 15.23 9.62
CA LYS A 189 -25.78 14.96 10.04
C LYS A 189 -26.20 16.04 11.02
N ASP A 190 -27.02 16.97 10.53
CA ASP A 190 -28.07 17.59 11.34
C ASP A 190 -29.07 16.51 11.78
#